data_AF-A0A3B9SWG6-F1
#
_entry.id   AF-A0A3B9SWG6-F1
#
_cell.length_a   1.000
_cell.length_b   1.000
_cell.length_c   1.000
_cell.angle_alpha   90.00
_cell.angle_beta   90.00
_cell.angle_gamma   90.00
#
_symmetry.space_group_name_H-M   'P 1'
#
loop_
_entity.id
_entity.type
_entity.pdbx_description
1 polymer ?
#
loop_
_entity_poly.entity_id
_entity_poly.type
_entity_poly.pdbx_seq_one_letter_code
_entity_poly.pdbx_strand_id
1 'polypeptide(L)'
;MIIGVLLVLLAGWVVFILIKAYRLVYQINKNQYSLKIVVILRNQENSLEGFLRPLLYWRNKLWPFLEIMMVDYGSTDQTPKILSLLKREVDFPVVNFSPVNITPKDSQAVFGFFFIIYPVLFFIPPL
;
A
#
# COMPACT_ATOMS: atom_id res chain seq x y z
N MET A 1 -52.05 22.82 -3.39
CA MET A 1 -51.65 21.47 -3.82
C MET A 1 -50.37 21.48 -4.65
N ILE A 2 -50.25 22.32 -5.69
CA ILE A 2 -49.07 22.37 -6.60
C ILE A 2 -47.75 22.66 -5.85
N ILE A 3 -47.74 23.60 -4.91
CA ILE A 3 -46.54 23.94 -4.12
C ILE A 3 -46.05 22.77 -3.27
N GLY A 4 -46.98 22.00 -2.69
CA GLY A 4 -46.63 20.81 -1.90
C GLY A 4 -46.00 19.72 -2.75
N VAL A 5 -46.51 19.50 -3.95
CA VAL A 5 -45.93 18.54 -4.92
C VAL A 5 -44.53 18.99 -5.35
N LEU A 6 -44.35 20.29 -5.60
CA LEU A 6 -43.05 20.85 -5.97
C LEU A 6 -42.01 20.67 -4.85
N LEU A 7 -42.38 20.90 -3.59
CA LEU A 7 -41.50 20.72 -2.44
C LEU A 7 -41.08 19.26 -2.25
N VAL A 8 -42.00 18.31 -2.44
CA VAL A 8 -41.70 16.86 -2.35
C VAL A 8 -40.73 16.43 -3.45
N LEU A 9 -40.92 16.92 -4.69
CA LEU A 9 -40.01 16.63 -5.80
C LEU A 9 -38.62 17.22 -5.55
N LEU A 10 -38.54 18.44 -5.02
CA LEU A 10 -37.28 19.11 -4.72
C LEU A 10 -36.53 18.41 -3.58
N ALA A 11 -37.24 18.00 -2.52
CA ALA A 11 -36.66 17.19 -1.45
C ALA A 11 -36.14 15.84 -1.96
N GLY A 12 -36.92 15.15 -2.80
CA GLY A 12 -36.50 13.89 -3.43
C GLY A 12 -35.25 14.06 -4.30
N TRP A 13 -35.16 15.16 -5.05
CA TRP A 13 -34.01 15.50 -5.87
C TRP A 13 -32.73 15.72 -5.03
N VAL A 14 -32.84 16.46 -3.92
CA VAL A 14 -31.72 16.70 -3.00
C VAL A 14 -31.23 15.38 -2.39
N VAL A 15 -32.15 14.52 -1.92
CA VAL A 15 -31.81 13.21 -1.36
C VAL A 15 -31.12 12.33 -2.41
N PHE A 16 -31.61 12.33 -3.66
CA PHE A 16 -31.00 11.57 -4.75
C PHE A 16 -29.55 12.04 -5.05
N ILE A 17 -29.32 13.35 -5.08
CA ILE A 17 -27.97 13.92 -5.26
C ILE A 17 -27.06 13.51 -4.11
N LEU A 18 -27.53 13.60 -2.86
CA LEU A 18 -26.74 13.23 -1.68
C LEU A 18 -26.33 11.76 -1.72
N ILE A 19 -27.24 10.85 -2.08
CA ILE A 19 -26.92 9.41 -2.22
C ILE A 19 -25.87 9.19 -3.31
N LYS A 20 -26.01 9.86 -4.46
CA LYS A 20 -25.05 9.75 -5.57
C LYS A 20 -23.68 10.29 -5.18
N ALA A 21 -23.62 11.45 -4.54
CA ALA A 21 -22.39 12.05 -4.05
C ALA A 21 -21.72 11.15 -3.02
N TYR A 22 -22.47 10.64 -2.04
CA TYR A 22 -21.94 9.71 -1.03
C TYR A 22 -21.39 8.43 -1.67
N ARG A 23 -22.11 7.85 -2.64
CA ARG A 23 -21.66 6.65 -3.34
C ARG A 23 -20.41 6.91 -4.17
N LEU A 24 -20.30 8.08 -4.80
CA LEU A 24 -19.13 8.48 -5.58
C LEU A 24 -17.91 8.68 -4.67
N VAL A 25 -18.06 9.40 -3.56
CA VAL A 25 -17.01 9.58 -2.55
C VAL A 25 -16.58 8.22 -1.97
N TYR A 26 -17.55 7.36 -1.65
CA TYR A 26 -17.27 6.01 -1.15
C TYR A 26 -16.53 5.16 -2.18
N GLN A 27 -16.90 5.21 -3.47
CA GLN A 27 -16.20 4.49 -4.53
C GLN A 27 -14.79 5.03 -4.76
N ILE A 28 -14.60 6.35 -4.75
CA ILE A 28 -13.27 6.97 -4.84
C ILE A 28 -12.39 6.56 -3.66
N ASN A 29 -12.94 6.52 -2.44
CA ASN A 29 -12.22 6.05 -1.26
C ASN A 29 -12.00 4.53 -1.26
N LYS A 30 -12.89 3.74 -1.87
CA LYS A 30 -12.71 2.29 -1.99
C LYS A 30 -11.68 1.91 -3.06
N ASN A 31 -11.59 2.72 -4.12
CA ASN A 31 -10.59 2.61 -5.19
C ASN A 31 -9.37 3.52 -4.94
N GLN A 32 -9.08 3.88 -3.69
CA GLN A 32 -7.77 4.46 -3.37
C GLN A 32 -6.74 3.42 -3.83
N TYR A 33 -6.10 3.72 -4.95
CA TYR A 33 -4.96 3.00 -5.47
C TYR A 33 -3.96 2.95 -4.32
N SER A 34 -3.91 1.83 -3.61
CA SER A 34 -2.91 1.61 -2.59
C SER A 34 -1.61 1.49 -3.37
N LEU A 35 -0.90 2.61 -3.48
CA LEU A 35 0.40 2.61 -4.11
C LEU A 35 1.25 1.68 -3.25
N LYS A 36 1.61 0.53 -3.80
CA LYS A 36 2.29 -0.52 -3.05
C LYS A 36 3.76 -0.50 -3.36
N ILE A 37 4.58 -0.16 -2.38
CA ILE A 37 6.04 -0.22 -2.49
C ILE A 37 6.51 -1.50 -1.85
N VAL A 38 7.21 -2.33 -2.62
CA VAL A 38 7.87 -3.53 -2.12
C VAL A 38 9.35 -3.24 -1.96
N VAL A 39 9.86 -3.38 -0.74
CA VAL A 39 11.29 -3.17 -0.43
C VAL A 39 11.89 -4.52 -0.08
N ILE A 40 12.82 -4.98 -0.90
CA ILE A 40 13.55 -6.23 -0.71
C ILE A 40 14.85 -5.92 0.03
N LEU A 41 15.09 -6.65 1.12
CA LEU A 41 16.17 -6.42 2.06
C LEU A 41 17.00 -7.68 2.21
N ARG A 42 18.31 -7.51 2.31
CA ARG A 42 19.25 -8.58 2.66
C ARG A 42 20.43 -8.00 3.39
N ASN A 43 20.66 -8.48 4.62
CA ASN A 43 21.78 -8.09 5.48
C ASN A 43 21.95 -6.57 5.62
N GLN A 44 20.88 -5.85 5.98
CA GLN A 44 20.85 -4.39 6.04
C GLN A 44 20.77 -3.83 7.48
N GLU A 45 21.24 -4.56 8.49
CA GLU A 45 21.15 -4.17 9.91
C GLU A 45 21.48 -2.69 10.19
N ASN A 46 22.57 -2.18 9.62
CA ASN A 46 23.04 -0.80 9.89
C ASN A 46 22.29 0.30 9.14
N SER A 47 21.72 0.00 7.97
CA SER A 47 21.10 1.01 7.10
C SER A 47 19.58 0.99 7.15
N LEU A 48 19.00 -0.12 7.61
CA LEU A 48 17.58 -0.37 7.63
C LEU A 48 16.81 0.64 8.49
N GLU A 49 17.26 0.91 9.71
CA GLU A 49 16.56 1.83 10.61
C GLU A 49 16.60 3.28 10.07
N GLY A 50 17.77 3.71 9.58
CA GLY A 50 17.95 5.05 9.03
C GLY A 50 17.16 5.29 7.75
N PHE A 51 16.90 4.24 6.96
CA PHE A 51 16.05 4.33 5.77
C PHE A 51 14.55 4.27 6.13
N LEU A 52 14.16 3.34 7.01
CA LEU A 52 12.75 3.08 7.33
C LEU A 52 12.11 4.18 8.16
N ARG A 53 12.79 4.72 9.17
CA ARG A 53 12.23 5.79 10.02
C ARG A 53 11.72 6.98 9.21
N PRO A 54 12.53 7.63 8.35
CA PRO A 54 12.05 8.75 7.55
C PRO A 54 11.01 8.30 6.52
N LEU A 55 11.18 7.14 5.87
CA LEU A 55 10.22 6.61 4.90
C LEU A 55 8.81 6.46 5.52
N LEU A 56 8.73 5.85 6.71
CA LEU A 56 7.48 5.64 7.44
C LEU A 56 6.90 6.97 7.98
N TYR A 57 7.75 7.89 8.43
CA TYR A 57 7.34 9.23 8.82
C TYR A 57 6.67 9.98 7.65
N TRP A 58 7.33 10.00 6.48
CA TRP A 58 6.81 10.64 5.29
C TRP A 58 5.56 9.94 4.75
N ARG A 59 5.51 8.61 4.80
CA ARG A 59 4.31 7.83 4.46
C ARG A 59 3.11 8.27 5.30
N ASN A 60 3.25 8.32 6.62
CA ASN A 60 2.15 8.70 7.49
C ASN A 60 1.72 10.17 7.31
N LYS A 61 2.65 11.05 6.93
CA LYS A 61 2.40 12.49 6.79
C LYS A 61 1.85 12.92 5.42
N LEU A 62 2.38 12.36 4.33
CA LEU A 62 2.10 12.80 2.96
C LEU A 62 1.26 11.80 2.17
N TRP A 63 1.41 10.51 2.44
CA TRP A 63 0.82 9.45 1.61
C TRP A 63 0.22 8.34 2.48
N PRO A 64 -0.85 8.61 3.24
CA PRO A 64 -1.46 7.61 4.13
C PRO A 64 -1.99 6.38 3.39
N PHE A 65 -2.27 6.52 2.10
CA PHE A 65 -2.71 5.43 1.20
C PHE A 65 -1.56 4.60 0.61
N LEU A 66 -0.30 4.94 0.92
CA LEU A 66 0.87 4.17 0.52
C LEU A 66 1.00 2.92 1.39
N GLU A 67 0.98 1.75 0.77
CA GLU A 67 1.23 0.46 1.43
C GLU A 67 2.69 0.07 1.21
N ILE A 68 3.44 -0.11 2.29
CA ILE A 68 4.86 -0.48 2.21
C ILE A 68 5.00 -1.92 2.69
N MET A 69 5.47 -2.79 1.80
CA MET A 69 5.70 -4.20 2.07
C MET A 69 7.19 -4.47 2.13
N MET A 70 7.65 -4.95 3.29
CA MET A 70 9.04 -5.31 3.51
C MET A 70 9.24 -6.80 3.27
N VAL A 71 10.26 -7.14 2.50
CA VAL A 71 10.59 -8.51 2.14
C VAL A 71 12.03 -8.79 2.57
N ASP A 72 12.21 -9.63 3.57
CA ASP A 72 13.55 -10.09 3.99
C ASP A 72 13.93 -11.35 3.20
N TYR A 73 14.99 -11.26 2.40
CA TYR A 73 15.50 -12.35 1.56
C TYR A 73 16.57 -13.17 2.28
N GLY A 74 16.18 -13.80 3.40
CA GLY A 74 17.02 -14.72 4.14
C GLY A 74 18.26 -14.06 4.77
N SER A 75 18.08 -12.90 5.40
CA SER A 75 19.17 -12.24 6.12
C SER A 75 19.69 -13.10 7.28
N THR A 76 21.00 -13.06 7.49
CA THR A 76 21.70 -13.79 8.57
C THR A 76 22.13 -12.89 9.73
N ASP A 77 21.84 -11.59 9.62
CA ASP A 77 22.17 -10.54 10.59
C ASP A 77 20.94 -10.18 11.46
N GLN A 78 20.95 -9.03 12.14
CA GLN A 78 19.81 -8.61 12.97
C GLN A 78 18.67 -7.94 12.17
N THR A 79 18.75 -7.87 10.84
CA THR A 79 17.69 -7.32 9.96
C THR A 79 16.28 -7.82 10.31
N PRO A 80 16.01 -9.14 10.43
CA PRO A 80 14.67 -9.63 10.77
C PRO A 80 14.19 -9.18 12.15
N LYS A 81 15.11 -9.04 13.12
CA LYS A 81 14.80 -8.57 14.47
C LYS A 81 14.41 -7.09 14.44
N ILE A 82 15.16 -6.26 13.73
CA ILE A 82 14.87 -4.82 13.59
C ILE A 82 13.54 -4.62 12.84
N LEU A 83 13.28 -5.37 11.76
CA LEU A 83 12.00 -5.35 11.06
C LEU A 83 10.83 -5.71 11.97
N SER A 84 11.00 -6.71 12.85
CA SER A 84 9.96 -7.11 13.79
C SER A 84 9.65 -6.03 14.85
N LEU A 85 10.66 -5.27 15.26
CA LEU A 85 10.49 -4.14 16.18
C LEU A 85 9.77 -2.98 15.51
N LEU A 86 10.20 -2.61 14.29
CA LEU A 86 9.56 -1.55 13.51
C LEU A 86 8.12 -1.88 13.16
N LYS A 87 7.80 -3.15 12.87
CA LYS A 87 6.42 -3.61 12.63
C LYS A 87 5.50 -3.40 13.84
N ARG A 88 6.04 -3.49 15.07
CA ARG A 88 5.25 -3.22 16.29
C ARG A 88 4.98 -1.73 16.48
N GLU A 89 5.91 -0.90 16.04
CA GLU A 89 5.81 0.56 16.17
C GLU A 89 4.93 1.17 15.07
N VAL A 90 5.00 0.60 13.86
CA VAL A 90 4.24 1.06 12.70
C VAL A 90 3.62 -0.17 12.04
N ASP A 91 2.30 -0.18 11.90
CA ASP A 91 1.58 -1.29 11.29
C ASP A 91 1.90 -1.36 9.79
N PHE A 92 2.78 -2.29 9.40
CA PHE A 92 3.10 -2.60 8.00
C PHE A 92 3.34 -4.10 7.77
N PRO A 93 3.01 -4.62 6.56
CA PRO A 93 3.23 -6.01 6.20
C PRO A 93 4.72 -6.33 6.01
N VAL A 94 5.18 -7.40 6.68
CA VAL A 94 6.54 -7.95 6.58
C VAL A 94 6.45 -9.41 6.17
N VAL A 95 7.19 -9.80 5.13
CA VAL A 95 7.33 -11.18 4.68
C VAL A 95 8.79 -11.59 4.80
N ASN A 96 9.03 -12.64 5.58
CA ASN A 96 10.36 -13.21 5.75
C ASN A 96 10.50 -14.44 4.87
N PHE A 97 11.39 -14.41 3.89
CA PHE A 97 11.80 -15.59 3.15
C PHE A 97 12.89 -16.31 3.94
N SER A 98 12.48 -17.29 4.74
CA SER A 98 13.44 -18.24 5.29
C SER A 98 13.79 -19.28 4.22
N PRO A 99 15.08 -19.61 3.99
CA PRO A 99 15.50 -20.53 2.92
C PRO A 99 15.07 -22.01 3.13
N VAL A 100 14.18 -22.29 4.07
CA VAL A 100 13.93 -23.66 4.57
C VAL A 100 12.77 -24.39 3.86
N ASN A 101 11.91 -23.74 3.06
CA ASN A 101 10.92 -24.47 2.25
C ASN A 101 10.25 -23.57 1.20
N ILE A 102 10.93 -23.30 0.08
CA ILE A 102 10.26 -22.69 -1.07
C ILE A 102 9.66 -23.83 -1.89
N THR A 103 8.36 -24.08 -1.73
CA THR A 103 7.63 -24.89 -2.70
C THR A 103 7.37 -24.05 -3.97
N PRO A 104 7.45 -24.64 -5.17
CA PRO A 104 7.40 -23.90 -6.44
C PRO A 104 6.10 -23.11 -6.67
N LYS A 105 5.07 -23.33 -5.83
CA LYS A 105 3.79 -22.61 -5.85
C LYS A 105 3.92 -21.18 -5.33
N ASP A 106 4.81 -20.92 -4.37
CA ASP A 106 5.03 -19.58 -3.81
C ASP A 106 5.88 -18.69 -4.73
N SER A 107 6.74 -19.31 -5.54
CA SER A 107 7.54 -18.61 -6.55
C SER A 107 6.69 -18.01 -7.68
N GLN A 108 5.58 -18.65 -8.08
CA GLN A 108 4.71 -18.13 -9.14
C GLN A 108 3.92 -16.88 -8.71
N ALA A 109 3.53 -16.78 -7.43
CA ALA A 109 2.87 -15.59 -6.90
C ALA A 109 3.83 -14.39 -6.86
N VAL A 110 5.10 -14.61 -6.55
CA VAL A 110 6.14 -13.58 -6.55
C VAL A 110 6.49 -13.12 -7.97
N PHE A 111 6.66 -14.04 -8.92
CA PHE A 111 6.91 -13.70 -10.33
C PHE A 111 5.74 -12.95 -10.99
N GLY A 112 4.49 -13.31 -10.67
CA GLY A 112 3.31 -12.57 -11.10
C GLY A 112 3.27 -11.13 -10.57
N PHE A 113 3.80 -10.89 -9.37
CA PHE A 113 3.89 -9.57 -8.76
C PHE A 113 5.00 -8.70 -9.38
N PHE A 114 6.14 -9.30 -9.76
CA PHE A 114 7.26 -8.61 -10.41
C PHE A 114 6.88 -8.02 -11.78
N PHE A 115 5.99 -8.67 -12.53
CA PHE A 115 5.63 -8.24 -13.90
C PHE A 115 4.71 -7.00 -13.93
N ILE A 116 3.98 -6.71 -12.84
CA ILE A 116 3.07 -5.55 -12.78
C ILE A 116 3.82 -4.25 -12.46
N ILE A 117 5.00 -4.34 -11.82
CA ILE A 117 5.78 -3.17 -11.38
C ILE A 117 6.72 -2.64 -12.48
N TYR A 118 7.04 -3.44 -13.51
CA TYR A 118 7.92 -3.05 -14.61
C TYR A 118 7.21 -2.82 -15.95
N PRO A 119 6.43 -1.73 -16.10
CA PRO A 119 6.43 -1.05 -17.39
C PRO A 119 7.08 0.33 -17.35
N VAL A 120 7.45 0.88 -16.17
CA VAL A 120 7.77 2.32 -16.06
C VAL A 120 9.26 2.63 -15.85
N LEU A 121 10.10 1.69 -15.43
CA LEU A 121 11.49 1.99 -15.03
C LEU A 121 12.59 1.60 -16.05
N PHE A 122 12.25 1.48 -17.34
CA PHE A 122 13.23 1.24 -18.41
C PHE A 122 13.77 2.52 -19.09
N PHE A 123 13.45 3.71 -18.56
CA PHE A 123 13.87 5.00 -19.13
C PHE A 123 14.70 5.82 -18.13
N ILE A 124 15.87 5.32 -17.74
CA ILE A 124 16.96 6.20 -17.28
C ILE A 124 18.23 5.72 -17.98
N PRO A 125 18.73 6.46 -19.00
CA PRO A 125 19.99 6.10 -19.63
C PRO A 125 21.14 6.36 -18.65
N PRO A 126 22.20 5.55 -18.68
CA PRO A 126 23.39 5.80 -17.87
C PRO A 126 24.10 7.06 -18.39
N LEU A 127 24.42 7.97 -17.47
CA LEU A 127 25.38 9.06 -17.66
C LEU A 127 26.58 8.79 -16.75
#